data_AF-A0A3A4Q6A3-F1
#
_entry.id   AF-A0A3A4Q6A3-F1
#
_cell.length_a   1.000
_cell.length_b   1.000
_cell.length_c   1.000
_cell.angle_alpha   90.00
_cell.angle_beta   90.00
_cell.angle_gamma   90.00
#
_symmetry.space_group_name_H-M   'P 1'
#
loop_
_entity.id
_entity.type
_entity.pdbx_description
1 polymer ?
#
loop_
_entity_poly.entity_id
_entity_poly.type
_entity_poly.pdbx_seq_one_letter_code
_entity_poly.pdbx_strand_id
1 'polypeptide(L)'
;MPLSCFVLRKYLAKATRRIILNPVCSRHSEQPAHWLCPKCKQPFCSDCVITLDASSIGGTQVVRFCRKCMIATKPIGVTDAIIPFWKRIFSEHRTSPSREKSKKYTGKPDAVTDDPATLALKEVDALCGENKRDKAIDHIRQWMKNGGKMNAALAGRYSDLLIKTRRMDELRKHAPLFLKLLIAAREEQRAITIFDACGEMTPDLTMAAATLLKIGDILSANGRARDAIKVFSMITKQNPDAPETPLAYFKAAQTCHDRLMAPDRAQKILKQLIQKYPTHTMAPAFKSYLDRIGE
;
A
#
# COMPACT_ATOMS: atom_id res chain seq x y z
N MET A 1 15.40 -16.05 -63.97
CA MET A 1 16.03 -14.73 -64.17
C MET A 1 15.05 -13.85 -64.94
N PRO A 2 14.88 -12.54 -64.69
CA PRO A 2 15.62 -11.58 -63.81
C PRO A 2 14.73 -11.05 -62.64
N LEU A 3 15.15 -10.60 -61.44
CA LEU A 3 16.10 -9.57 -60.96
C LEU A 3 15.83 -8.16 -61.54
N SER A 4 14.96 -7.36 -60.90
CA SER A 4 15.22 -6.42 -59.79
C SER A 4 15.39 -4.97 -60.27
N CYS A 5 14.53 -4.04 -59.82
CA CYS A 5 14.92 -2.64 -59.59
C CYS A 5 13.91 -1.90 -58.68
N PHE A 6 14.42 -1.47 -57.51
CA PHE A 6 14.16 -0.22 -56.79
C PHE A 6 12.70 0.18 -56.46
N VAL A 7 12.18 -0.02 -55.23
CA VAL A 7 12.42 0.73 -53.96
C VAL A 7 11.75 2.12 -53.93
N LEU A 8 10.56 2.23 -53.29
CA LEU A 8 10.25 3.04 -52.08
C LEU A 8 8.75 3.38 -51.92
N ARG A 9 8.27 3.16 -50.68
CA ARG A 9 7.14 3.82 -49.98
C ARG A 9 5.71 3.60 -50.52
N LYS A 10 4.94 2.80 -49.77
CA LYS A 10 3.92 3.35 -48.84
C LYS A 10 3.43 2.29 -47.87
N TYR A 11 3.78 2.51 -46.60
CA TYR A 11 3.03 2.04 -45.45
C TYR A 11 1.53 2.28 -45.65
N LEU A 12 0.68 1.29 -45.40
CA LEU A 12 -0.63 1.51 -44.79
C LEU A 12 -1.13 0.22 -44.14
N ALA A 13 -1.44 0.38 -42.87
CA ALA A 13 -1.95 -0.58 -41.92
C ALA A 13 -3.22 -1.31 -42.37
N LYS A 14 -3.29 -2.61 -42.09
CA LYS A 14 -4.52 -3.25 -41.64
C LYS A 14 -4.28 -3.86 -40.28
N ALA A 15 -4.30 -2.97 -39.28
CA ALA A 15 -4.48 -3.33 -37.89
C ALA A 15 -5.85 -4.02 -37.77
N THR A 16 -5.82 -5.33 -37.51
CA THR A 16 -6.98 -6.07 -37.04
C THR A 16 -7.40 -5.46 -35.71
N ARG A 17 -8.58 -4.83 -35.71
CA ARG A 17 -9.23 -4.27 -34.52
C ARG A 17 -9.42 -5.40 -33.51
N ARG A 18 -8.55 -5.45 -32.49
CA ARG A 18 -8.88 -6.13 -31.24
C ARG A 18 -9.74 -5.19 -30.43
N ILE A 19 -10.99 -5.60 -30.24
CA ILE A 19 -11.85 -5.19 -29.13
C ILE A 19 -11.02 -5.41 -27.84
N ILE A 20 -10.77 -4.36 -27.06
CA ILE A 20 -10.11 -4.52 -25.76
C ILE A 20 -10.90 -3.73 -24.72
N LEU A 21 -11.60 -4.49 -23.88
CA LEU A 21 -12.23 -4.06 -22.64
C LEU A 21 -11.23 -3.28 -21.79
N ASN A 22 -11.67 -2.21 -21.10
CA ASN A 22 -10.90 -1.61 -20.03
C ASN A 22 -10.62 -2.67 -18.96
N PRO A 23 -9.37 -3.16 -18.83
CA PRO A 23 -9.10 -4.25 -17.92
C PRO A 23 -9.21 -3.73 -16.49
N VAL A 24 -10.07 -4.36 -15.69
CA VAL A 24 -10.13 -4.11 -14.25
C VAL A 24 -8.91 -4.70 -13.56
N CYS A 25 -8.52 -4.12 -12.43
CA CYS A 25 -7.41 -4.62 -11.65
C CYS A 25 -7.68 -6.07 -11.20
N SER A 26 -6.66 -6.94 -11.33
CA SER A 26 -6.79 -8.36 -10.94
C SER A 26 -7.06 -8.56 -9.44
N ARG A 27 -6.89 -7.52 -8.61
CA ARG A 27 -7.10 -7.56 -7.16
C ARG A 27 -8.29 -6.72 -6.69
N HIS A 28 -8.70 -5.73 -7.47
CA HIS A 28 -9.84 -4.85 -7.16
C HIS A 28 -10.74 -4.79 -8.38
N SER A 29 -11.93 -5.37 -8.30
CA SER A 29 -12.92 -5.39 -9.40
C SER A 29 -13.45 -3.99 -9.75
N GLU A 30 -13.35 -3.03 -8.84
CA GLU A 30 -13.88 -1.68 -8.98
C GLU A 30 -12.88 -0.66 -9.54
N GLN A 31 -11.59 -1.01 -9.62
CA GLN A 31 -10.56 -0.08 -10.07
C GLN A 31 -10.05 -0.41 -11.48
N PRO A 32 -9.93 0.59 -12.38
CA PRO A 32 -9.32 0.38 -13.68
C PRO A 32 -7.84 0.07 -13.52
N ALA A 33 -7.33 -0.84 -14.33
CA ALA A 33 -5.91 -1.12 -14.38
C ALA A 33 -5.19 -0.13 -15.28
N HIS A 34 -4.07 0.38 -14.78
CA HIS A 34 -3.19 1.29 -15.52
C HIS A 34 -1.87 0.60 -15.93
N TRP A 35 -1.58 -0.57 -15.35
CA TRP A 35 -0.30 -1.25 -15.49
C TRP A 35 -0.48 -2.71 -15.84
N LEU A 36 0.35 -3.23 -16.74
CA LEU A 36 0.36 -4.63 -17.15
C LEU A 36 1.72 -5.26 -16.86
N CYS A 37 1.74 -6.41 -16.19
CA CYS A 37 2.98 -7.15 -16.01
C CYS A 37 3.31 -7.95 -17.29
N PRO A 38 4.52 -7.80 -17.87
CA PRO A 38 4.90 -8.56 -19.07
C PRO A 38 5.05 -10.06 -18.81
N LYS A 39 5.37 -10.48 -17.57
CA LYS A 39 5.57 -11.90 -17.21
C LYS A 39 4.25 -12.63 -16.95
N CYS A 40 3.43 -12.14 -16.03
CA CYS A 40 2.17 -12.80 -15.68
C CYS A 40 0.96 -12.31 -16.48
N LYS A 41 1.12 -11.28 -17.32
CA LYS A 41 0.04 -10.67 -18.13
C LYS A 41 -1.16 -10.18 -17.30
N GLN A 42 -0.99 -10.00 -15.99
CA GLN A 42 -2.05 -9.52 -15.11
C GLN A 42 -2.11 -7.98 -15.10
N PRO A 43 -3.32 -7.40 -15.22
CA PRO A 43 -3.55 -5.96 -15.09
C PRO A 43 -3.62 -5.52 -13.61
N PHE A 44 -3.01 -4.37 -13.30
CA PHE A 44 -2.91 -3.78 -11.96
C PHE A 44 -3.26 -2.28 -11.96
N CYS A 45 -3.96 -1.82 -10.91
CA CYS A 45 -4.16 -0.40 -10.61
C CYS A 45 -2.91 0.20 -9.92
N SER A 46 -2.86 1.53 -9.77
CA SER A 46 -1.75 2.24 -9.13
C SER A 46 -1.45 1.82 -7.69
N ASP A 47 -2.45 1.32 -6.94
CA ASP A 47 -2.26 0.83 -5.57
C ASP A 47 -1.69 -0.60 -5.50
N CYS A 48 -1.83 -1.38 -6.56
CA CYS A 48 -1.39 -2.78 -6.61
C CYS A 48 0.03 -2.96 -7.16
N VAL A 49 0.58 -1.93 -7.81
CA VAL A 49 1.98 -1.89 -8.25
C VAL A 49 2.86 -1.27 -7.18
N ILE A 50 4.06 -1.82 -7.03
CA ILE A 50 5.07 -1.28 -6.12
C ILE A 50 5.78 -0.13 -6.85
N THR A 51 5.63 1.09 -6.38
CA THR A 51 6.35 2.27 -6.87
C THR A 51 7.70 2.40 -6.18
N LEU A 52 8.76 2.56 -6.97
CA LEU A 52 10.08 2.97 -6.51
C LEU A 52 10.36 4.35 -7.11
N ASP A 53 10.57 5.33 -6.24
CA ASP A 53 10.92 6.67 -6.66
C ASP A 53 12.35 6.67 -7.23
N ALA A 54 12.47 7.28 -8.40
CA ALA A 54 13.67 7.25 -9.24
C ALA A 54 14.90 7.85 -8.57
N SER A 55 14.68 8.72 -7.57
CA SER A 55 15.70 9.34 -6.74
C SER A 55 16.58 8.31 -6.02
N SER A 56 16.04 7.13 -5.71
CA SER A 56 16.76 6.04 -5.05
C SER A 56 17.71 5.25 -5.97
N ILE A 57 17.58 5.42 -7.30
CA ILE A 57 18.29 4.61 -8.32
C ILE A 57 19.09 5.52 -9.29
N GLY A 58 19.04 6.85 -9.13
CA GLY A 58 19.77 7.79 -10.00
C GLY A 58 19.10 8.02 -11.37
N GLY A 59 17.81 7.70 -11.49
CA GLY A 59 17.01 8.00 -12.68
C GLY A 59 16.01 9.12 -12.43
N THR A 60 15.39 9.65 -13.49
CA THR A 60 14.35 10.69 -13.43
C THR A 60 12.91 10.13 -13.51
N GLN A 61 12.74 8.82 -13.65
CA GLN A 61 11.42 8.19 -13.89
C GLN A 61 11.01 7.20 -12.80
N VAL A 62 9.80 7.37 -12.25
CA VAL A 62 9.20 6.46 -11.26
C VAL A 62 8.96 5.10 -11.89
N VAL A 63 9.66 4.07 -11.40
CA VAL A 63 9.53 2.70 -11.92
C VAL A 63 8.51 1.92 -11.07
N ARG A 64 7.61 1.21 -11.74
CA ARG A 64 6.52 0.45 -11.10
C ARG A 64 6.68 -1.05 -11.32
N PHE A 65 6.56 -1.84 -10.27
CA PHE A 65 6.81 -3.27 -10.28
C PHE A 65 5.57 -4.10 -9.92
N CYS A 66 5.42 -5.24 -10.59
CA CYS A 66 4.36 -6.19 -10.29
C CYS A 66 4.63 -6.88 -8.95
N ARG A 67 3.65 -6.87 -8.03
CA ARG A 67 3.82 -7.48 -6.71
C ARG A 67 3.99 -9.01 -6.71
N LYS A 68 3.54 -9.69 -7.76
CA LYS A 68 3.67 -11.16 -7.89
C LYS A 68 4.99 -11.57 -8.55
N CYS A 69 5.44 -10.80 -9.54
CA CYS A 69 6.59 -11.17 -10.36
C CYS A 69 7.84 -10.32 -10.09
N MET A 70 7.71 -9.21 -9.36
CA MET A 70 8.74 -8.21 -9.08
C MET A 70 9.48 -7.70 -10.33
N ILE A 71 8.78 -7.67 -11.47
CA ILE A 71 9.28 -7.15 -12.75
C ILE A 71 8.61 -5.81 -13.05
N ALA A 72 9.36 -4.91 -13.70
CA ALA A 72 8.86 -3.63 -14.16
C ALA A 72 7.60 -3.81 -15.03
N THR A 73 6.50 -3.22 -14.58
CA THR A 73 5.24 -3.19 -15.31
C THR A 73 5.30 -2.19 -16.43
N LYS A 74 4.59 -2.49 -17.52
CA LYS A 74 4.41 -1.55 -18.63
C LYS A 74 3.12 -0.77 -18.41
N PRO A 75 3.10 0.55 -18.66
CA PRO A 75 1.83 1.27 -18.69
C PRO A 75 0.96 0.65 -19.77
N ILE A 76 -0.31 0.40 -19.44
CA ILE A 76 -1.32 0.12 -20.45
C ILE A 76 -1.51 1.44 -21.16
N GLY A 77 -1.16 1.52 -22.45
CA GLY A 77 -1.22 2.76 -23.22
C GLY A 77 -2.60 3.38 -23.10
N VAL A 78 -2.71 4.44 -22.30
CA VAL A 78 -3.93 5.21 -22.13
C VAL A 78 -3.94 6.25 -23.23
N THR A 79 -4.45 5.91 -24.41
CA THR A 79 -4.75 6.94 -25.41
C THR A 79 -6.08 7.65 -25.19
N ASP A 80 -6.88 7.31 -24.18
CA ASP A 80 -8.21 7.93 -24.00
C ASP A 80 -8.61 8.28 -22.56
N ALA A 81 -7.66 8.57 -21.65
CA ALA A 81 -7.97 9.19 -20.35
C ALA A 81 -7.59 10.68 -20.29
N ILE A 82 -7.79 11.39 -21.40
CA ILE A 82 -8.14 12.80 -21.33
C ILE A 82 -9.61 12.85 -21.73
N ILE A 83 -10.51 13.07 -20.76
CA ILE A 83 -11.88 13.43 -21.10
C ILE A 83 -11.77 14.75 -21.90
N PRO A 84 -12.20 14.79 -23.17
CA PRO A 84 -12.08 16.00 -23.98
C PRO A 84 -12.80 17.14 -23.27
N PHE A 85 -12.17 18.30 -23.19
CA PHE A 85 -12.69 19.43 -22.41
C PHE A 85 -14.13 19.81 -22.82
N TRP A 86 -14.55 19.56 -24.07
CA TRP A 86 -15.92 19.74 -24.54
C TRP A 86 -16.95 18.91 -23.77
N LYS A 87 -16.62 17.67 -23.34
CA LYS A 87 -17.50 16.86 -22.46
C LYS A 87 -17.64 17.45 -21.04
N ARG A 88 -16.70 18.33 -20.64
CA ARG A 88 -16.72 19.09 -19.39
C ARG A 88 -17.51 20.41 -19.50
N ILE A 89 -17.62 20.97 -20.71
CA ILE A 89 -18.40 22.18 -21.00
C ILE A 89 -19.91 21.87 -21.16
N PHE A 90 -20.27 20.73 -21.77
CA PHE A 90 -21.68 20.40 -22.05
C PHE A 90 -22.39 19.57 -20.96
N SER A 91 -21.79 19.39 -19.78
CA SER A 91 -22.41 18.64 -18.66
C SER A 91 -22.82 19.50 -17.46
N GLU A 92 -22.88 20.82 -17.63
CA GLU A 92 -23.45 21.74 -16.64
C GLU A 92 -24.64 22.52 -17.19
N HIS A 93 -25.83 21.93 -17.12
CA HIS A 93 -27.03 22.71 -16.86
C HIS A 93 -27.31 22.68 -15.36
N ARG A 94 -26.51 23.46 -14.63
CA ARG A 94 -26.85 23.93 -13.29
C ARG A 94 -27.34 25.37 -13.46
N THR A 95 -28.62 25.55 -13.78
CA THR A 95 -29.27 26.87 -13.75
C THR A 95 -29.61 27.21 -12.29
N SER A 96 -28.98 28.23 -11.74
CA SER A 96 -29.35 28.86 -10.46
C SER A 96 -30.54 29.84 -10.66
N PRO A 97 -31.20 30.34 -9.60
CA PRO A 97 -32.61 30.09 -9.33
C PRO A 97 -33.53 31.26 -9.72
N SER A 98 -34.70 30.96 -10.27
CA SER A 98 -35.84 31.89 -10.33
C SER A 98 -37.13 31.15 -9.99
N ARG A 99 -37.93 31.80 -9.12
CA ARG A 99 -39.23 31.35 -8.59
C ARG A 99 -40.13 30.77 -9.69
N GLU A 100 -40.61 29.54 -9.52
CA GLU A 100 -42.04 29.23 -9.36
C GLU A 100 -42.34 27.72 -9.22
N LYS A 101 -43.18 27.43 -8.21
CA LYS A 101 -44.22 26.38 -8.14
C LYS A 101 -43.78 24.90 -8.17
N SER A 102 -43.50 24.42 -6.97
CA SER A 102 -44.10 23.22 -6.36
C SER A 102 -44.47 22.04 -7.29
N LYS A 103 -43.60 21.03 -7.33
CA LYS A 103 -44.01 19.62 -7.32
C LYS A 103 -43.29 18.90 -6.19
N LYS A 104 -44.08 18.48 -5.20
CA LYS A 104 -43.68 17.78 -3.99
C LYS A 104 -43.18 16.39 -4.39
N TYR A 105 -41.87 16.21 -4.49
CA TYR A 105 -41.26 14.89 -4.62
C TYR A 105 -40.94 14.39 -3.20
N THR A 106 -41.83 13.58 -2.65
CA THR A 106 -41.59 12.82 -1.42
C THR A 106 -40.81 11.56 -1.77
N GLY A 107 -39.52 11.72 -2.05
CA GLY A 107 -38.56 10.63 -2.17
C GLY A 107 -37.64 10.65 -0.96
N LYS A 108 -37.89 9.76 -0.01
CA LYS A 108 -37.05 9.48 1.16
C LYS A 108 -35.63 9.14 0.66
N PRO A 109 -34.54 9.69 1.22
CA PRO A 109 -33.20 9.30 0.78
C PRO A 109 -32.99 7.82 1.11
N ASP A 110 -32.57 7.05 0.10
CA ASP A 110 -32.24 5.64 0.25
C ASP A 110 -31.14 5.47 1.30
N ALA A 111 -31.40 4.60 2.27
CA ALA A 111 -30.53 4.30 3.38
C ALA A 111 -29.24 3.63 2.86
N VAL A 112 -28.10 4.31 3.02
CA VAL A 112 -26.79 3.65 3.00
C VAL A 112 -26.84 2.58 4.09
N THR A 113 -26.89 1.30 3.71
CA THR A 113 -26.73 0.23 4.69
C THR A 113 -25.29 0.30 5.19
N ASP A 114 -25.10 0.88 6.36
CA ASP A 114 -23.78 0.96 6.99
C ASP A 114 -23.16 -0.44 7.05
N ASP A 115 -21.87 -0.55 6.71
CA ASP A 115 -21.11 -1.79 6.91
C ASP A 115 -21.27 -2.25 8.38
N PRO A 116 -21.48 -3.54 8.66
CA PRO A 116 -21.73 -4.05 10.01
C PRO A 116 -20.73 -3.56 11.06
N ALA A 117 -19.44 -3.44 10.70
CA ALA A 117 -18.42 -2.91 11.61
C ALA A 117 -18.51 -1.38 11.79
N THR A 118 -19.07 -0.66 10.81
CA THR A 118 -19.39 0.77 10.92
C THR A 118 -20.58 1.00 11.86
N LEU A 119 -21.58 0.12 11.85
CA LEU A 119 -22.68 0.16 12.83
C LEU A 119 -22.15 -0.11 14.25
N ALA A 120 -21.34 -1.17 14.41
CA ALA A 120 -20.69 -1.48 15.69
C ALA A 120 -19.82 -0.31 16.19
N LEU A 121 -19.14 0.41 15.28
CA LEU A 121 -18.37 1.61 15.63
C LEU A 121 -19.25 2.73 16.19
N LYS A 122 -20.43 2.97 15.59
CA LYS A 122 -21.37 4.00 16.09
C LYS A 122 -21.82 3.70 17.53
N GLU A 123 -22.11 2.44 17.82
CA GLU A 123 -22.48 2.00 19.19
C GLU A 123 -21.32 2.17 20.17
N VAL A 124 -20.11 1.80 19.77
CA VAL A 124 -18.88 2.03 20.55
C VAL A 124 -18.67 3.52 20.83
N ASP A 125 -18.88 4.38 19.83
CA ASP A 125 -18.69 5.82 19.99
C ASP A 125 -19.74 6.45 20.92
N ALA A 126 -20.99 5.99 20.88
CA ALA A 126 -22.02 6.39 21.85
C ALA A 126 -21.61 6.01 23.29
N LEU A 127 -21.16 4.76 23.50
CA LEU A 127 -20.67 4.30 24.81
C LEU A 127 -19.45 5.11 25.30
N CYS A 128 -18.57 5.52 24.39
CA CYS A 128 -17.45 6.38 24.72
C CYS A 128 -17.88 7.80 25.12
N GLY A 129 -18.90 8.36 24.45
CA GLY A 129 -19.47 9.67 24.79
C GLY A 129 -20.07 9.69 26.20
N GLU A 130 -20.64 8.57 26.64
CA GLU A 130 -21.15 8.37 28.00
C GLU A 130 -20.06 8.02 29.03
N ASN A 131 -18.77 8.11 28.66
CA ASN A 131 -17.61 7.74 29.50
C ASN A 131 -17.57 6.25 29.91
N LYS A 132 -18.37 5.38 29.27
CA LYS A 132 -18.47 3.93 29.56
C LYS A 132 -17.45 3.11 28.76
N ARG A 133 -16.15 3.43 28.94
CA ARG A 133 -15.04 2.84 28.15
C ARG A 133 -14.96 1.31 28.26
N ASP A 134 -15.20 0.76 29.44
CA ASP A 134 -15.13 -0.70 29.64
C ASP A 134 -16.26 -1.42 28.90
N LYS A 135 -17.48 -0.87 28.93
CA LYS A 135 -18.62 -1.41 28.17
C LYS A 135 -18.39 -1.34 26.67
N ALA A 136 -17.76 -0.27 26.18
CA ALA A 136 -17.39 -0.14 24.78
C ALA A 136 -16.40 -1.25 24.35
N ILE A 137 -15.40 -1.56 25.20
CA ILE A 137 -14.47 -2.66 24.95
C ILE A 137 -15.19 -4.01 24.96
N ASP A 138 -16.06 -4.25 25.94
CA ASP A 138 -16.80 -5.52 26.04
C ASP A 138 -17.75 -5.72 24.86
N HIS A 139 -18.35 -4.66 24.35
CA HIS A 139 -19.14 -4.70 23.11
C HIS A 139 -18.29 -5.15 21.92
N ILE A 140 -17.08 -4.60 21.73
CA ILE A 140 -16.18 -5.01 20.64
C ILE A 140 -15.71 -6.47 20.83
N ARG A 141 -15.46 -6.91 22.07
CA ARG A 141 -15.12 -8.31 22.35
C ARG A 141 -16.25 -9.26 21.97
N GLN A 142 -17.49 -8.90 22.31
CA GLN A 142 -18.67 -9.69 21.92
C GLN A 142 -18.85 -9.70 20.40
N TRP A 143 -18.67 -8.55 19.73
CA TRP A 143 -18.66 -8.45 18.27
C TRP A 143 -17.67 -9.43 17.63
N MET A 144 -16.42 -9.44 18.10
CA MET A 144 -15.40 -10.38 17.61
C MET A 144 -15.76 -11.84 17.90
N LYS A 145 -16.31 -12.13 19.09
CA LYS A 145 -16.75 -13.48 19.48
C LYS A 145 -17.87 -14.00 18.59
N ASN A 146 -18.74 -13.11 18.13
CA ASN A 146 -19.86 -13.44 17.24
C ASN A 146 -19.44 -13.54 15.76
N GLY A 147 -18.13 -13.52 15.45
CA GLY A 147 -17.61 -13.60 14.09
C GLY A 147 -17.65 -12.28 13.32
N GLY A 148 -17.88 -11.17 14.01
CA GLY A 148 -17.84 -9.82 13.44
C GLY A 148 -16.47 -9.51 12.84
N LYS A 149 -16.46 -9.04 11.59
CA LYS A 149 -15.22 -8.65 10.90
C LYS A 149 -14.79 -7.27 11.38
N MET A 150 -13.48 -7.09 11.52
CA MET A 150 -12.88 -5.82 11.91
C MET A 150 -12.54 -5.01 10.66
N ASN A 151 -12.98 -3.76 10.60
CA ASN A 151 -12.52 -2.78 9.60
C ASN A 151 -11.47 -1.85 10.22
N ALA A 152 -10.84 -0.99 9.41
CA ALA A 152 -9.77 -0.12 9.90
C ALA A 152 -10.25 0.90 10.94
N ALA A 153 -11.48 1.42 10.79
CA ALA A 153 -12.04 2.42 11.70
C ALA A 153 -12.30 1.82 13.09
N LEU A 154 -12.93 0.64 13.15
CA LEU A 154 -13.18 -0.09 14.39
C LEU A 154 -11.87 -0.57 15.04
N ALA A 155 -10.91 -1.03 14.23
CA ALA A 155 -9.57 -1.39 14.72
C ALA A 155 -8.87 -0.20 15.39
N GLY A 156 -8.88 0.98 14.75
CA GLY A 156 -8.29 2.20 15.30
C GLY A 156 -8.99 2.64 16.59
N ARG A 157 -10.33 2.60 16.62
CA ARG A 157 -11.08 2.94 17.83
C ARG A 157 -10.82 1.98 18.97
N TYR A 158 -10.75 0.69 18.65
CA TYR A 158 -10.48 -0.33 19.65
C TYR A 158 -9.08 -0.18 20.24
N SER A 159 -8.06 0.03 19.40
CA SER A 159 -6.71 0.28 19.89
C SER A 159 -6.61 1.52 20.77
N ASP A 160 -7.30 2.60 20.42
CA ASP A 160 -7.32 3.82 21.23
C ASP A 160 -7.90 3.56 22.63
N LEU A 161 -8.96 2.74 22.72
CA LEU A 161 -9.57 2.35 23.99
C LEU A 161 -8.63 1.50 24.83
N LEU A 162 -7.97 0.52 24.23
CA LEU A 162 -7.03 -0.35 24.94
C LEU A 162 -5.84 0.43 25.48
N ILE A 163 -5.30 1.37 24.71
CA ILE A 163 -4.20 2.25 25.15
C ILE A 163 -4.66 3.14 26.31
N LYS A 164 -5.81 3.81 26.19
CA LYS A 164 -6.34 4.71 27.23
C LYS A 164 -6.69 3.98 28.54
N THR A 165 -7.16 2.75 28.44
CA THR A 165 -7.52 1.91 29.60
C THR A 165 -6.34 1.07 30.10
N ARG A 166 -5.13 1.22 29.52
CA ARG A 166 -3.91 0.48 29.87
C ARG A 166 -4.05 -1.05 29.76
N ARG A 167 -4.91 -1.55 28.87
CA ARG A 167 -5.10 -2.98 28.61
C ARG A 167 -4.07 -3.50 27.60
N MET A 168 -2.80 -3.44 27.99
CA MET A 168 -1.66 -3.67 27.08
C MET A 168 -1.55 -5.13 26.59
N ASP A 169 -1.95 -6.10 27.40
CA ASP A 169 -1.94 -7.52 27.01
C ASP A 169 -2.86 -7.80 25.83
N GLU A 170 -4.06 -7.23 25.89
CA GLU A 170 -5.06 -7.35 24.83
C GLU A 170 -4.66 -6.56 23.59
N LEU A 171 -4.10 -5.36 23.78
CA LEU A 171 -3.55 -4.58 22.66
C LEU A 171 -2.49 -5.40 21.90
N ARG A 172 -1.54 -6.00 22.63
CA ARG A 172 -0.46 -6.82 22.04
C ARG A 172 -1.02 -8.03 21.30
N LYS A 173 -2.00 -8.72 21.88
CA LYS A 173 -2.67 -9.87 21.24
C LYS A 173 -3.27 -9.52 19.88
N HIS A 174 -3.85 -8.33 19.74
CA HIS A 174 -4.52 -7.90 18.52
C HIS A 174 -3.69 -6.95 17.63
N ALA A 175 -2.52 -6.51 18.09
CA ALA A 175 -1.66 -5.57 17.38
C ALA A 175 -1.33 -6.00 15.93
N PRO A 176 -1.00 -7.28 15.62
CA PRO A 176 -0.77 -7.73 14.25
C PRO A 176 -1.94 -7.43 13.30
N LEU A 177 -3.18 -7.63 13.78
CA LEU A 177 -4.40 -7.38 13.01
C LEU A 177 -4.63 -5.87 12.84
N PHE A 178 -4.52 -5.10 13.92
CA PHE A 178 -4.73 -3.65 13.88
C PHE A 178 -3.74 -2.97 12.93
N LEU A 179 -2.44 -3.28 13.06
CA LEU A 179 -1.40 -2.72 12.20
C LEU A 179 -1.64 -3.07 10.73
N LYS A 180 -2.02 -4.33 10.42
CA LYS A 180 -2.36 -4.73 9.05
C LYS A 180 -3.51 -3.91 8.48
N LEU A 181 -4.59 -3.71 9.24
CA LEU A 181 -5.78 -2.97 8.77
C LEU A 181 -5.49 -1.48 8.62
N LEU A 182 -4.78 -0.87 9.58
CA LEU A 182 -4.47 0.55 9.56
C LEU A 182 -3.48 0.91 8.44
N ILE A 183 -2.47 0.07 8.21
CA ILE A 183 -1.55 0.25 7.06
C ILE A 183 -2.31 0.15 5.74
N ALA A 184 -3.25 -0.79 5.61
CA ALA A 184 -4.07 -0.91 4.42
C ALA A 184 -4.96 0.33 4.21
N ALA A 185 -5.42 0.95 5.30
CA ALA A 185 -6.20 2.18 5.27
C ALA A 185 -5.36 3.47 5.22
N ARG A 186 -4.02 3.37 5.15
CA ARG A 186 -3.07 4.51 5.18
C ARG A 186 -3.17 5.38 6.46
N GLU A 187 -3.62 4.79 7.55
CA GLU A 187 -3.70 5.40 8.88
C GLU A 187 -2.34 5.28 9.60
N GLU A 188 -1.29 5.86 9.01
CA GLU A 188 0.10 5.70 9.43
C GLU A 188 0.34 6.15 10.88
N GLN A 189 -0.25 7.29 11.28
CA GLN A 189 -0.07 7.84 12.61
C GLN A 189 -0.62 6.90 13.69
N ARG A 190 -1.79 6.30 13.47
CA ARG A 190 -2.36 5.32 14.40
C ARG A 190 -1.53 4.04 14.43
N ALA A 191 -1.01 3.60 13.29
CA ALA A 191 -0.13 2.44 13.24
C ALA A 191 1.15 2.67 14.06
N ILE A 192 1.76 3.86 13.97
CA ILE A 192 2.92 4.23 14.80
C ILE A 192 2.55 4.22 16.29
N THR A 193 1.42 4.83 16.67
CA THR A 193 0.94 4.85 18.06
C THR A 193 0.77 3.45 18.64
N ILE A 194 0.20 2.51 17.88
CA ILE A 194 0.05 1.12 18.32
C ILE A 194 1.40 0.43 18.44
N PHE A 195 2.29 0.65 17.46
CA PHE A 195 3.64 0.08 17.48
C PHE A 195 4.41 0.55 18.72
N ASP A 196 4.34 1.83 19.05
CA ASP A 196 4.97 2.40 20.25
C ASP A 196 4.37 1.87 21.54
N ALA A 197 3.03 1.76 21.58
CA ALA A 197 2.33 1.20 22.71
C ALA A 197 2.72 -0.27 22.97
N CYS A 198 3.17 -1.02 21.96
CA CYS A 198 3.66 -2.38 22.14
C CYS A 198 5.08 -2.46 22.75
N GLY A 199 5.87 -1.38 22.70
CA GLY A 199 7.14 -1.23 23.41
C GLY A 199 8.27 -2.20 23.00
N GLU A 200 9.21 -2.45 23.92
CA GLU A 200 10.40 -3.30 23.69
C GLU A 200 10.08 -4.79 23.49
N MET A 201 8.84 -5.21 23.74
CA MET A 201 8.35 -6.57 23.47
C MET A 201 7.76 -6.73 22.05
N THR A 202 7.97 -5.75 21.18
CA THR A 202 7.75 -5.90 19.74
C THR A 202 8.43 -7.13 19.09
N PRO A 203 9.56 -7.69 19.59
CA PRO A 203 10.18 -8.91 19.04
C PRO A 203 9.30 -10.15 19.05
N ASP A 204 8.28 -10.21 19.92
CA ASP A 204 7.38 -11.36 20.04
C ASP A 204 6.15 -11.25 19.14
N LEU A 205 5.95 -10.10 18.48
CA LEU A 205 4.86 -9.92 17.53
C LEU A 205 5.16 -10.71 16.26
N THR A 206 4.59 -11.91 16.16
CA THR A 206 4.61 -12.71 14.93
C THR A 206 3.73 -12.04 13.89
N MET A 207 4.37 -11.34 12.95
CA MET A 207 3.70 -10.61 11.89
C MET A 207 4.23 -11.03 10.52
N ALA A 208 3.39 -10.87 9.49
CA ALA A 208 3.81 -11.11 8.12
C ALA A 208 4.96 -10.16 7.74
N ALA A 209 6.00 -10.69 7.08
CA ALA A 209 7.15 -9.92 6.61
C ALA A 209 6.75 -8.67 5.81
N ALA A 210 5.72 -8.77 4.96
CA ALA A 210 5.17 -7.64 4.21
C ALA A 210 4.64 -6.50 5.09
N THR A 211 4.00 -6.82 6.22
CA THR A 211 3.47 -5.80 7.15
C THR A 211 4.61 -5.14 7.91
N LEU A 212 5.56 -5.93 8.41
CA LEU A 212 6.77 -5.41 9.08
C LEU A 212 7.58 -4.51 8.15
N LEU A 213 7.74 -4.89 6.87
CA LEU A 213 8.46 -4.07 5.90
C LEU A 213 7.79 -2.70 5.74
N LYS A 214 6.45 -2.66 5.70
CA LYS A 214 5.69 -1.41 5.64
C LYS A 214 5.79 -0.58 6.91
N ILE A 215 5.79 -1.19 8.08
CA ILE A 215 6.04 -0.48 9.34
C ILE A 215 7.43 0.15 9.33
N GLY A 216 8.45 -0.60 8.90
CA GLY A 216 9.82 -0.08 8.77
C GLY A 216 9.91 1.10 7.79
N ASP A 217 9.24 1.02 6.63
CA ASP A 217 9.13 2.13 5.67
C ASP A 217 8.51 3.38 6.33
N ILE A 218 7.37 3.23 7.02
CA ILE A 218 6.66 4.31 7.73
C ILE A 218 7.57 4.94 8.80
N LEU A 219 8.22 4.13 9.64
CA LEU A 219 9.13 4.60 10.68
C LEU A 219 10.32 5.35 10.09
N SER A 220 10.91 4.84 9.02
CA SER A 220 12.04 5.50 8.35
C SER A 220 11.63 6.84 7.72
N ALA A 221 10.42 6.94 7.17
CA ALA A 221 9.90 8.18 6.60
C ALA A 221 9.61 9.23 7.68
N ASN A 222 9.16 8.80 8.86
CA ASN A 222 8.85 9.65 10.01
C ASN A 222 10.08 10.00 10.87
N GLY A 223 11.30 9.87 10.34
CA GLY A 223 12.55 10.23 11.03
C GLY A 223 13.01 9.22 12.10
N ARG A 224 12.26 8.13 12.33
CA ARG A 224 12.58 7.10 13.33
C ARG A 224 13.47 6.00 12.77
N ALA A 225 14.59 6.41 12.20
CA ALA A 225 15.51 5.52 11.48
C ALA A 225 16.04 4.36 12.32
N ARG A 226 16.33 4.58 13.61
CA ARG A 226 16.80 3.53 14.53
C ARG A 226 15.75 2.44 14.74
N ASP A 227 14.49 2.82 14.90
CA ASP A 227 13.40 1.86 15.10
C ASP A 227 13.05 1.13 13.79
N ALA A 228 13.12 1.83 12.65
CA ALA A 228 12.99 1.20 11.34
C ALA A 228 14.01 0.07 11.14
N ILE A 229 15.28 0.28 11.51
CA ILE A 229 16.32 -0.75 11.43
C ILE A 229 16.01 -1.94 12.35
N LYS A 230 15.49 -1.69 13.57
CA LYS A 230 15.05 -2.78 14.46
C LYS A 230 13.96 -3.61 13.78
N VAL A 231 12.95 -2.97 13.19
CA VAL A 231 11.86 -3.65 12.48
C VAL A 231 12.38 -4.46 11.28
N PHE A 232 13.28 -3.89 10.47
CA PHE A 232 13.88 -4.63 9.37
C PHE A 232 14.70 -5.84 9.86
N SER A 233 15.41 -5.70 10.99
CA SER A 233 16.14 -6.81 11.61
C SER A 233 15.23 -7.91 12.17
N MET A 234 13.99 -7.56 12.55
CA MET A 234 13.00 -8.56 12.99
C MET A 234 12.55 -9.43 11.82
N ILE A 235 12.39 -8.85 10.63
CA ILE A 235 12.02 -9.61 9.41
C ILE A 235 13.06 -10.68 9.12
N THR A 236 14.35 -10.34 9.22
CA THR A 236 15.44 -11.29 8.91
C THR A 236 15.56 -12.42 9.94
N LYS A 237 15.08 -12.21 11.17
CA LYS A 237 15.05 -13.21 12.24
C LYS A 237 13.78 -14.07 12.24
N GLN A 238 12.61 -13.43 12.16
CA GLN A 238 11.30 -14.10 12.24
C GLN A 238 10.86 -14.73 10.92
N ASN A 239 11.29 -14.17 9.79
CA ASN A 239 10.83 -14.55 8.46
C ASN A 239 12.01 -14.75 7.48
N PRO A 240 13.03 -15.56 7.79
CA PRO A 240 14.26 -15.64 6.99
C PRO A 240 14.01 -16.02 5.52
N ASP A 241 13.01 -16.85 5.25
CA ASP A 241 12.70 -17.37 3.91
C ASP A 241 11.64 -16.54 3.16
N ALA A 242 11.13 -15.46 3.77
CA ALA A 242 10.14 -14.62 3.12
C ALA A 242 10.73 -13.87 1.92
N PRO A 243 9.95 -13.67 0.84
CA PRO A 243 10.42 -12.93 -0.34
C PRO A 243 10.77 -11.47 -0.03
N GLU A 244 10.23 -10.91 1.06
CA GLU A 244 10.56 -9.57 1.54
C GLU A 244 11.89 -9.46 2.30
N THR A 245 12.51 -10.58 2.68
CA THR A 245 13.71 -10.57 3.53
C THR A 245 14.93 -9.93 2.88
N PRO A 246 15.28 -10.24 1.61
CA PRO A 246 16.33 -9.51 0.91
C PRO A 246 16.04 -8.01 0.82
N LEU A 247 14.77 -7.64 0.65
CA LEU A 247 14.34 -6.24 0.60
C LEU A 247 14.48 -5.56 1.98
N ALA A 248 14.21 -6.27 3.08
CA ALA A 248 14.42 -5.77 4.44
C ALA A 248 15.90 -5.47 4.72
N TYR A 249 16.83 -6.35 4.29
CA TYR A 249 18.27 -6.08 4.35
C TYR A 249 18.63 -4.80 3.57
N PHE A 250 18.15 -4.70 2.34
CA PHE A 250 18.42 -3.53 1.49
C PHE A 250 17.89 -2.24 2.12
N LYS A 251 16.65 -2.26 2.61
CA LYS A 251 16.03 -1.11 3.29
C LYS A 251 16.76 -0.72 4.56
N ALA A 252 17.22 -1.68 5.36
CA ALA A 252 18.05 -1.41 6.53
C ALA A 252 19.38 -0.72 6.14
N ALA A 253 20.01 -1.14 5.06
CA ALA A 253 21.22 -0.49 4.55
C ALA A 253 20.95 0.93 4.06
N GLN A 254 19.90 1.14 3.26
CA GLN A 254 19.47 2.47 2.81
C GLN A 254 19.18 3.40 3.99
N THR A 255 18.41 2.95 4.98
CA THR A 255 18.14 3.73 6.18
C THR A 255 19.41 4.06 6.96
N CYS A 256 20.39 3.14 7.04
CA CYS A 256 21.68 3.43 7.68
C CYS A 256 22.47 4.52 6.93
N HIS A 257 22.52 4.45 5.60
CA HIS A 257 23.22 5.43 4.78
C HIS A 257 22.51 6.79 4.80
N ASP A 258 21.24 6.81 4.40
CA ASP A 258 20.49 8.04 4.13
C ASP A 258 20.05 8.77 5.40
N ARG A 259 19.70 8.02 6.47
CA ARG A 259 19.07 8.61 7.67
C ARG A 259 19.98 8.65 8.89
N LEU A 260 20.94 7.74 8.99
CA LEU A 260 21.89 7.69 10.10
C LEU A 260 23.29 8.17 9.74
N MET A 261 23.54 8.54 8.47
CA MET A 261 24.85 8.96 7.98
C MET A 261 25.95 7.94 8.33
N ALA A 262 25.61 6.65 8.26
CA ALA A 262 26.47 5.54 8.67
C ALA A 262 26.80 4.64 7.46
N PRO A 263 27.58 5.13 6.47
CA PRO A 263 27.90 4.41 5.24
C PRO A 263 28.64 3.08 5.52
N ASP A 264 29.56 3.04 6.47
CA ASP A 264 30.29 1.81 6.82
C ASP A 264 29.34 0.67 7.24
N ARG A 265 28.30 1.02 8.00
CA ARG A 265 27.28 0.07 8.46
C ARG A 265 26.42 -0.38 7.29
N ALA A 266 26.00 0.56 6.43
CA ALA A 266 25.23 0.24 5.23
C ALA A 266 26.01 -0.72 4.30
N GLN A 267 27.29 -0.46 4.06
CA GLN A 267 28.16 -1.32 3.26
C GLN A 267 28.28 -2.73 3.85
N LYS A 268 28.50 -2.86 5.16
CA LYS A 268 28.54 -4.17 5.84
C LYS A 268 27.25 -4.97 5.63
N ILE A 269 26.10 -4.32 5.77
CA ILE A 269 24.78 -4.96 5.56
C ILE A 269 24.61 -5.38 4.09
N LEU A 270 24.98 -4.54 3.13
CA LEU A 270 24.89 -4.85 1.69
C LEU A 270 25.82 -5.98 1.26
N LYS A 271 27.06 -6.01 1.75
CA LYS A 271 28.00 -7.12 1.50
C LYS A 271 27.42 -8.45 1.98
N GLN A 272 26.85 -8.47 3.20
CA GLN A 272 26.15 -9.64 3.72
C GLN A 272 24.93 -10.04 2.88
N LEU A 273 24.12 -9.07 2.45
CA LEU A 273 22.96 -9.29 1.59
C LEU A 273 23.35 -9.95 0.26
N ILE A 274 24.37 -9.44 -0.41
CA ILE A 274 24.85 -9.96 -1.70
C ILE A 274 25.44 -11.36 -1.54
N GLN A 275 26.16 -11.61 -0.44
CA GLN A 275 26.71 -12.93 -0.14
C GLN A 275 25.61 -13.96 0.16
N LYS A 276 24.58 -13.57 0.92
CA LYS A 276 23.48 -14.46 1.33
C LYS A 276 22.47 -14.70 0.20
N TYR A 277 22.29 -13.73 -0.71
CA TYR A 277 21.31 -13.78 -1.79
C TYR A 277 21.93 -13.49 -3.17
N PRO A 278 22.92 -14.27 -3.63
CA PRO A 278 23.68 -13.98 -4.85
C PRO A 278 22.86 -14.15 -6.14
N THR A 279 21.88 -15.05 -6.16
CA THR A 279 21.00 -15.34 -7.31
C THR A 279 19.70 -14.54 -7.30
N HIS A 280 19.52 -13.65 -6.32
CA HIS A 280 18.30 -12.87 -6.20
C HIS A 280 18.14 -11.89 -7.36
N THR A 281 16.90 -11.67 -7.82
CA THR A 281 16.61 -10.82 -8.99
C THR A 281 17.13 -9.39 -8.83
N MET A 282 17.20 -8.88 -7.59
CA MET A 282 17.71 -7.53 -7.29
C MET A 282 19.21 -7.51 -6.91
N ALA A 283 19.92 -8.64 -6.95
CA ALA A 283 21.35 -8.68 -6.62
C ALA A 283 22.21 -7.69 -7.44
N PRO A 284 21.95 -7.45 -8.75
CA PRO A 284 22.63 -6.40 -9.49
C PRO A 284 22.39 -4.99 -8.91
N ALA A 285 21.15 -4.68 -8.53
CA ALA A 285 20.82 -3.39 -7.93
C ALA A 285 21.48 -3.19 -6.55
N PHE A 286 21.61 -4.25 -5.75
CA PHE A 286 22.32 -4.20 -4.47
C PHE A 286 23.81 -3.91 -4.66
N LYS A 287 24.44 -4.53 -5.67
CA LYS A 287 25.84 -4.28 -6.03
C LYS A 287 26.04 -2.83 -6.49
N SER A 288 25.24 -2.37 -7.45
CA SER A 288 25.32 -0.98 -7.93
C SER A 288 25.14 0.06 -6.83
N TYR A 289 24.26 -0.20 -5.85
CA TYR A 289 24.11 0.70 -4.70
C TYR A 289 25.32 0.62 -3.75
N LEU A 290 25.88 -0.57 -3.50
CA LEU A 290 27.09 -0.75 -2.70
C LEU A 290 28.30 0.00 -3.30
N ASP A 291 28.48 -0.06 -4.61
CA ASP A 291 29.58 0.62 -5.31
C ASP A 291 29.44 2.15 -5.13
N ARG A 292 28.23 2.68 -5.31
CA ARG A 292 27.94 4.12 -5.16
C ARG A 292 28.17 4.70 -3.76
N ILE A 293 27.98 3.90 -2.71
CA ILE A 293 28.23 4.34 -1.32
C ILE A 293 29.65 4.00 -0.84
N GLY A 294 30.44 3.32 -1.68
CA GLY A 294 31.81 2.91 -1.43
C GLY A 294 32.87 3.86 -1.99
N GLU A 295 32.47 4.67 -2.97
CA GLU A 295 33.21 5.83 -3.48
C GLU A 295 33.14 7.02 -2.51
#